data_AF-A0A3D0XTI4-F1
#
_entry.id   AF-A0A3D0XTI4-F1
#
_cell.length_a   1.000
_cell.length_b   1.000
_cell.length_c   1.000
_cell.angle_alpha   90.00
_cell.angle_beta   90.00
_cell.angle_gamma   90.00
#
_symmetry.space_group_name_H-M   'P 1'
#
loop_
_entity.id
_entity.type
_entity.pdbx_description
1 polymer ?
#
loop_
_entity_poly.entity_id
_entity_poly.type
_entity_poly.pdbx_seq_one_letter_code
_entity_poly.pdbx_strand_id
1 'polypeptide(L)'
;MTEIVKGKKEKHMQGFFGFLAFLAFVLFIVAMIKPNSKVIFWTQKKTRGMGCLYLVATIIFGIIAGAAGGSAANTVKTASSSSAQSQAASSDVSKAESSAAPASSAAPATKPYSATLKAGYYEIGTDIPTGTYDFKIVSGSGNVIDTGDDVNLMMGNDSSYQKSYKNAELTDGNTLILMQCSIKVTSKAANTSLKKRDNSSAKAITLSSGKYVAGKDFQPGYYDITLVSGSGNVICKDNELNAMMGSDASMYVKEYKNVQFKSDYTLDLEGPKVKLTPSK
;
A
#
# COMPACT_ATOMS: atom_id res chain seq x y z
N MET A 1 -65.61 7.81 26.52
CA MET A 1 -64.80 6.60 26.83
C MET A 1 -63.53 6.46 25.99
N THR A 2 -63.25 7.36 25.04
CA THR A 2 -62.19 7.17 24.03
C THR A 2 -60.80 7.71 24.43
N GLU A 3 -60.73 8.66 25.37
CA GLU A 3 -59.47 9.30 25.80
C GLU A 3 -58.66 8.44 26.80
N ILE A 4 -59.32 7.70 27.69
CA ILE A 4 -58.65 6.90 28.74
C ILE A 4 -57.93 5.66 28.15
N VAL A 5 -58.39 5.15 27.00
CA VAL A 5 -57.80 3.97 26.36
C VAL A 5 -56.49 4.31 25.63
N LYS A 6 -56.32 5.57 25.17
CA LYS A 6 -55.15 6.00 24.41
C LYS A 6 -53.90 6.14 25.30
N GLY A 7 -54.04 6.77 26.47
CA GLY A 7 -52.93 6.94 27.43
C GLY A 7 -52.42 5.65 28.07
N LYS A 8 -53.25 4.59 28.15
CA LYS A 8 -52.83 3.28 28.66
C LYS A 8 -52.00 2.49 27.63
N LYS A 9 -52.30 2.65 26.33
CA LYS A 9 -51.51 2.04 25.24
C LYS A 9 -50.14 2.70 25.07
N GLU A 10 -50.05 4.03 25.19
CA GLU A 10 -48.77 4.77 25.07
C GLU A 10 -47.77 4.41 26.20
N LYS A 11 -48.24 4.29 27.45
CA LYS A 11 -47.39 3.87 28.58
C LYS A 11 -46.90 2.42 28.46
N HIS A 12 -47.75 1.52 27.95
CA HIS A 12 -47.35 0.13 27.68
C HIS A 12 -46.33 0.02 26.54
N MET A 13 -46.46 0.87 25.52
CA MET A 13 -45.57 0.86 24.36
C MET A 13 -44.19 1.43 24.71
N GLN A 14 -44.11 2.50 25.52
CA GLN A 14 -42.83 3.00 26.06
C GLN A 14 -42.11 1.99 26.95
N GLY A 15 -42.83 1.27 27.83
CA GLY A 15 -42.25 0.22 28.67
C GLY A 15 -41.70 -0.97 27.85
N PHE A 16 -42.42 -1.35 26.79
CA PHE A 16 -41.99 -2.42 25.87
C PHE A 16 -40.75 -2.04 25.06
N PHE A 17 -40.69 -0.81 24.52
CA PHE A 17 -39.50 -0.33 23.81
C PHE A 17 -38.29 -0.13 24.74
N GLY A 18 -38.51 0.30 25.99
CA GLY A 18 -37.45 0.36 27.00
C GLY A 18 -36.88 -1.01 27.35
N PHE A 19 -37.73 -2.04 27.48
CA PHE A 19 -37.29 -3.41 27.69
C PHE A 19 -36.52 -3.98 26.49
N LEU A 20 -36.98 -3.70 25.26
CA LEU A 20 -36.32 -4.15 24.05
C LEU A 20 -34.94 -3.51 23.86
N ALA A 21 -34.81 -2.22 24.20
CA ALA A 21 -33.52 -1.51 24.20
C ALA A 21 -32.55 -2.08 25.24
N PHE A 22 -33.03 -2.41 26.45
CA PHE A 22 -32.22 -3.06 27.48
C PHE A 22 -31.76 -4.46 27.05
N LEU A 23 -32.65 -5.27 26.45
CA LEU A 23 -32.31 -6.60 25.94
C LEU A 23 -31.26 -6.52 24.81
N ALA A 24 -31.38 -5.56 23.91
CA ALA A 24 -30.40 -5.32 22.85
C ALA A 24 -29.03 -4.91 23.41
N PHE A 25 -29.01 -4.07 24.46
CA PHE A 25 -27.77 -3.67 25.13
C PHE A 25 -27.08 -4.85 25.82
N VAL A 26 -27.83 -5.72 26.50
CA VAL A 26 -27.27 -6.94 27.13
C VAL A 26 -26.68 -7.88 26.08
N LEU A 27 -27.39 -8.11 24.95
CA LEU A 27 -26.87 -8.94 23.86
C LEU A 27 -25.61 -8.34 23.21
N PHE A 28 -25.53 -7.01 23.10
CA PHE A 28 -24.33 -6.32 22.62
C PHE A 28 -23.14 -6.52 23.56
N ILE A 29 -23.32 -6.40 24.88
CA ILE A 29 -22.27 -6.66 25.87
C ILE A 29 -21.82 -8.13 25.83
N VAL A 30 -22.76 -9.08 25.72
CA VAL A 30 -22.44 -10.51 25.59
C VAL A 30 -21.66 -10.78 24.30
N ALA A 31 -21.95 -10.08 23.20
CA ALA A 31 -21.20 -10.19 21.95
C ALA A 31 -19.78 -9.59 22.04
N MET A 32 -19.53 -8.62 22.92
CA MET A 32 -18.19 -8.07 23.16
C MET A 32 -17.33 -8.94 24.07
N ILE A 33 -17.93 -9.86 24.85
CA ILE A 33 -17.18 -10.84 25.63
C ILE A 33 -16.71 -11.94 24.67
N LYS A 34 -15.43 -11.86 24.28
CA LYS A 34 -14.73 -12.80 23.40
C LYS A 34 -15.05 -14.26 23.78
N PRO A 35 -15.54 -15.11 22.87
CA PRO A 35 -15.83 -16.49 23.20
C PRO A 35 -14.50 -17.20 23.51
N ASN A 36 -14.36 -17.67 24.76
CA ASN A 36 -13.29 -18.59 25.12
C ASN A 36 -13.42 -19.83 24.23
N SER A 37 -12.42 -20.00 23.37
CA SER A 37 -12.35 -21.03 22.34
C SER A 37 -12.46 -22.42 22.94
N LYS A 38 -13.62 -23.08 22.81
CA LYS A 38 -13.74 -24.56 22.83
C LYS A 38 -15.15 -25.13 22.61
N VAL A 39 -16.02 -24.54 21.80
CA VAL A 39 -17.18 -25.32 21.29
C VAL A 39 -17.62 -24.83 19.92
N ILE A 40 -17.96 -25.80 19.07
CA ILE A 40 -18.64 -25.73 17.77
C ILE A 40 -17.71 -26.02 16.58
N PHE A 41 -17.80 -27.29 16.19
CA PHE A 41 -17.25 -27.90 14.99
C PHE A 41 -18.44 -28.31 14.12
N TRP A 42 -18.68 -27.65 12.98
CA TRP A 42 -19.14 -28.29 11.73
C TRP A 42 -19.17 -27.33 10.52
N THR A 43 -18.41 -27.74 9.48
CA THR A 43 -18.68 -27.74 8.02
C THR A 43 -18.99 -26.46 7.21
N GLN A 44 -17.98 -26.07 6.40
CA GLN A 44 -18.01 -25.67 4.98
C GLN A 44 -19.21 -24.86 4.40
N LYS A 45 -19.00 -23.55 4.12
CA LYS A 45 -19.04 -22.92 2.77
C LYS A 45 -18.80 -21.40 2.83
N LYS A 46 -18.06 -20.87 1.85
CA LYS A 46 -17.83 -19.42 1.61
C LYS A 46 -19.13 -18.62 1.50
N THR A 47 -19.23 -17.46 2.16
CA THR A 47 -19.89 -16.24 1.63
C THR A 47 -19.47 -14.96 2.40
N ARG A 48 -18.81 -14.04 1.67
CA ARG A 48 -18.87 -12.57 1.69
C ARG A 48 -18.96 -11.80 3.04
N GLY A 49 -17.83 -11.17 3.40
CA GLY A 49 -17.67 -9.83 3.98
C GLY A 49 -18.75 -9.27 4.92
N MET A 50 -18.62 -9.56 6.22
CA MET A 50 -19.44 -9.01 7.31
C MET A 50 -19.02 -7.58 7.74
N GLY A 51 -18.49 -6.78 6.82
CA GLY A 51 -18.09 -5.38 7.07
C GLY A 51 -19.16 -4.33 6.72
N CYS A 52 -20.16 -4.70 5.89
CA CYS A 52 -21.12 -3.73 5.33
C CYS A 52 -22.31 -3.42 6.28
N LEU A 53 -22.60 -4.27 7.25
CA LEU A 53 -23.70 -4.05 8.21
C LEU A 53 -23.38 -2.97 9.26
N TYR A 54 -22.10 -2.79 9.62
CA TYR A 54 -21.68 -1.78 10.59
C TYR A 54 -21.65 -0.36 10.01
N LEU A 55 -21.55 -0.22 8.68
CA LEU A 55 -21.54 1.06 7.98
C LEU A 55 -22.95 1.64 7.78
N VAL A 56 -23.96 0.78 7.64
CA VAL A 56 -25.35 1.22 7.49
C VAL A 56 -25.95 1.66 8.85
N ALA A 57 -25.53 1.04 9.95
CA ALA A 57 -25.98 1.41 11.30
C ALA A 57 -25.46 2.77 11.78
N THR A 58 -24.27 3.19 11.35
CA THR A 58 -23.67 4.49 11.73
C THR A 58 -24.25 5.66 10.95
N ILE A 59 -24.68 5.45 9.71
CA ILE A 59 -25.30 6.49 8.87
C ILE A 59 -26.69 6.89 9.41
N ILE A 60 -27.45 5.94 9.97
CA ILE A 60 -28.79 6.22 10.54
C ILE A 60 -28.69 7.04 11.84
N PHE A 61 -27.63 6.86 12.64
CA PHE A 61 -27.44 7.60 13.89
C PHE A 61 -26.94 9.05 13.68
N GLY A 62 -26.33 9.35 12.53
CA GLY A 62 -25.88 10.71 12.17
C GLY A 62 -26.99 11.66 11.77
N ILE A 63 -28.19 11.16 11.44
CA ILE A 63 -29.30 12.01 10.92
C ILE A 63 -30.17 12.60 12.06
N ILE A 64 -30.12 12.06 13.28
CA ILE A 64 -30.96 12.55 14.40
C ILE A 64 -30.24 13.59 15.28
N ALA A 65 -28.92 13.75 15.15
CA ALA A 65 -28.15 14.72 15.95
C ALA A 65 -27.96 16.11 15.29
N GLY A 66 -28.51 16.33 14.08
CA GLY A 66 -28.34 17.57 13.31
C GLY A 66 -29.51 18.56 13.33
N ALA A 67 -30.53 18.35 14.17
CA ALA A 67 -31.72 19.20 14.22
C ALA A 67 -31.68 20.19 15.39
N ALA A 68 -30.75 21.15 15.37
CA ALA A 68 -30.84 22.39 16.15
C ALA A 68 -30.03 23.51 15.48
N GLY A 69 -30.73 24.43 14.82
CA GLY A 69 -30.21 25.64 14.17
C GLY A 69 -29.97 25.41 12.67
N GLY A 70 -30.67 26.05 11.73
CA GLY A 70 -31.35 27.34 11.77
C GLY A 70 -30.96 28.05 10.47
N SER A 71 -31.91 28.13 9.53
CA SER A 71 -31.81 28.55 8.14
C SER A 71 -31.17 29.92 7.87
N ALA A 72 -30.56 30.06 6.69
CA ALA A 72 -30.86 31.18 5.78
C ALA A 72 -30.59 30.78 4.31
N ALA A 73 -31.58 31.05 3.47
CA ALA A 73 -31.68 30.71 2.06
C ALA A 73 -31.18 31.84 1.14
N ASN A 74 -30.69 31.50 -0.07
CA ASN A 74 -31.22 31.95 -1.37
C ASN A 74 -30.30 31.46 -2.50
N THR A 75 -30.75 30.63 -3.44
CA THR A 75 -31.57 30.89 -4.66
C THR A 75 -30.74 31.31 -5.89
N VAL A 76 -30.48 30.31 -6.74
CA VAL A 76 -30.59 30.24 -8.23
C VAL A 76 -30.12 31.43 -9.09
N LYS A 77 -29.22 31.15 -10.06
CA LYS A 77 -29.46 31.48 -11.48
C LYS A 77 -28.57 30.72 -12.47
N THR A 78 -29.24 29.95 -13.33
CA THR A 78 -28.82 29.50 -14.66
C THR A 78 -28.76 30.68 -15.63
N ALA A 79 -27.78 30.70 -16.54
CA ALA A 79 -27.97 31.19 -17.92
C ALA A 79 -26.85 30.67 -18.84
N SER A 80 -27.29 30.16 -19.98
CA SER A 80 -26.54 29.57 -21.10
C SER A 80 -26.02 30.61 -22.10
N SER A 81 -25.40 30.06 -23.16
CA SER A 81 -25.22 30.58 -24.55
C SER A 81 -23.84 31.21 -24.80
N SER A 82 -22.97 30.65 -25.67
CA SER A 82 -23.01 30.42 -27.14
C SER A 82 -21.94 31.34 -27.75
N SER A 83 -21.22 31.13 -28.85
CA SER A 83 -21.06 30.09 -29.90
C SER A 83 -20.07 30.68 -30.94
N ALA A 84 -19.74 29.89 -31.98
CA ALA A 84 -19.04 30.21 -33.24
C ALA A 84 -17.50 30.14 -33.14
N GLN A 85 -16.77 29.20 -33.75
CA GLN A 85 -16.85 28.46 -35.03
C GLN A 85 -16.73 29.34 -36.28
N SER A 86 -15.63 29.15 -37.01
CA SER A 86 -15.56 29.30 -38.47
C SER A 86 -14.41 28.44 -39.01
N GLN A 87 -14.76 27.62 -40.00
CA GLN A 87 -13.97 26.65 -40.75
C GLN A 87 -13.56 27.23 -42.13
N ALA A 88 -12.80 26.40 -42.87
CA ALA A 88 -12.67 26.29 -44.34
C ALA A 88 -11.38 26.91 -44.92
N ALA A 89 -10.66 26.30 -45.86
CA ALA A 89 -10.78 25.03 -46.59
C ALA A 89 -9.45 24.69 -47.32
N SER A 90 -9.37 23.42 -47.76
CA SER A 90 -8.57 22.72 -48.80
C SER A 90 -8.17 23.53 -50.05
N SER A 91 -7.23 23.17 -50.94
CA SER A 91 -6.46 21.96 -51.33
C SER A 91 -5.46 22.37 -52.42
N ASP A 92 -4.29 21.71 -52.59
CA ASP A 92 -3.90 21.03 -53.85
C ASP A 92 -2.46 20.45 -53.83
N VAL A 93 -2.30 19.42 -54.66
CA VAL A 93 -1.26 18.38 -54.72
C VAL A 93 -0.07 18.77 -55.61
N SER A 94 1.16 18.34 -55.27
CA SER A 94 2.16 17.84 -56.25
C SER A 94 3.35 17.11 -55.59
N LYS A 95 3.82 16.10 -56.31
CA LYS A 95 4.67 14.95 -55.96
C LYS A 95 6.13 15.13 -56.42
N ALA A 96 7.12 14.69 -55.63
CA ALA A 96 8.28 13.88 -56.07
C ALA A 96 9.32 13.67 -54.93
N GLU A 97 9.91 12.46 -54.92
CA GLU A 97 10.92 11.91 -54.01
C GLU A 97 12.24 12.68 -53.93
N SER A 98 12.92 12.61 -52.77
CA SER A 98 14.26 12.01 -52.66
C SER A 98 14.75 11.99 -51.20
N SER A 99 14.97 10.77 -50.69
CA SER A 99 16.10 10.33 -49.86
C SER A 99 16.64 11.25 -48.75
N ALA A 100 16.35 10.88 -47.49
CA ALA A 100 17.37 10.74 -46.44
C ALA A 100 16.75 10.13 -45.16
N ALA A 101 16.82 8.80 -45.04
CA ALA A 101 17.00 8.21 -43.71
C ALA A 101 18.47 8.45 -43.33
N PRO A 102 18.76 8.93 -42.10
CA PRO A 102 19.03 7.93 -41.07
C PRO A 102 18.71 8.42 -39.64
N ALA A 103 17.93 7.62 -38.92
CA ALA A 103 18.21 7.39 -37.50
C ALA A 103 17.70 5.99 -37.20
N SER A 104 18.57 5.00 -37.42
CA SER A 104 18.47 3.71 -36.78
C SER A 104 18.46 3.98 -35.27
N SER A 105 17.27 4.04 -34.69
CA SER A 105 17.05 3.84 -33.27
C SER A 105 17.52 2.42 -32.98
N ALA A 106 18.82 2.27 -32.69
CA ALA A 106 19.39 1.02 -32.27
C ALA A 106 18.52 0.47 -31.14
N ALA A 107 17.88 -0.68 -31.38
CA ALA A 107 17.10 -1.35 -30.35
C ALA A 107 17.98 -1.47 -29.10
N PRO A 108 17.47 -1.14 -27.89
CA PRO A 108 18.28 -1.17 -26.68
C PRO A 108 18.89 -2.57 -26.53
N ALA A 109 20.20 -2.63 -26.34
CA ALA A 109 20.92 -3.90 -26.23
C ALA A 109 20.44 -4.67 -24.99
N THR A 110 19.77 -5.79 -25.20
CA THR A 110 19.32 -6.68 -24.12
C THR A 110 20.34 -7.76 -23.82
N LYS A 111 20.55 -8.09 -22.54
CA LYS A 111 21.43 -9.18 -22.09
C LYS A 111 20.79 -10.01 -20.99
N PRO A 112 21.21 -11.26 -20.78
CA PRO A 112 20.81 -12.02 -19.60
C PRO A 112 21.19 -11.28 -18.31
N TYR A 113 20.32 -11.32 -17.33
CA TYR A 113 20.55 -10.73 -16.01
C TYR A 113 20.08 -11.68 -14.92
N SER A 114 20.83 -11.76 -13.82
CA SER A 114 20.43 -12.50 -12.63
C SER A 114 21.00 -11.83 -11.38
N ALA A 115 20.17 -11.67 -10.36
CA ALA A 115 20.58 -11.14 -9.07
C ALA A 115 19.82 -11.84 -7.93
N THR A 116 20.41 -11.82 -6.73
CA THR A 116 19.69 -12.16 -5.49
C THR A 116 19.40 -10.87 -4.75
N LEU A 117 18.13 -10.57 -4.59
CA LEU A 117 17.61 -9.38 -3.95
C LEU A 117 17.22 -9.72 -2.51
N LYS A 118 17.70 -8.95 -1.55
CA LYS A 118 17.26 -9.02 -0.15
C LYS A 118 15.99 -8.19 0.04
N ALA A 119 15.42 -8.19 1.25
CA ALA A 119 14.36 -7.25 1.61
C ALA A 119 14.80 -5.81 1.30
N GLY A 120 13.91 -4.98 0.77
CA GLY A 120 14.26 -3.65 0.26
C GLY A 120 13.35 -3.14 -0.85
N TYR A 121 13.70 -1.97 -1.38
CA TYR A 121 12.96 -1.24 -2.40
C TYR A 121 13.85 -1.06 -3.62
N TYR A 122 13.50 -1.68 -4.74
CA TYR A 122 14.36 -1.67 -5.93
C TYR A 122 13.68 -0.91 -7.06
N GLU A 123 14.23 0.25 -7.39
CA GLU A 123 13.77 1.06 -8.52
C GLU A 123 14.19 0.39 -9.83
N ILE A 124 13.20 0.04 -10.64
CA ILE A 124 13.44 -0.57 -11.95
C ILE A 124 13.98 0.50 -12.90
N GLY A 125 15.04 0.14 -13.63
CA GLY A 125 15.85 1.06 -14.43
C GLY A 125 16.97 1.74 -13.64
N THR A 126 17.03 1.61 -12.31
CA THR A 126 18.11 2.14 -11.47
C THR A 126 18.88 1.03 -10.76
N ASP A 127 18.17 0.17 -10.01
CA ASP A 127 18.75 -0.97 -9.28
C ASP A 127 18.68 -2.28 -10.07
N ILE A 128 17.56 -2.47 -10.77
CA ILE A 128 17.27 -3.67 -11.55
C ILE A 128 16.99 -3.22 -12.99
N PRO A 129 17.64 -3.82 -13.99
CA PRO A 129 17.33 -3.56 -15.40
C PRO A 129 15.84 -3.80 -15.72
N THR A 130 15.29 -3.02 -16.65
CA THR A 130 13.94 -3.26 -17.17
C THR A 130 13.90 -4.58 -17.96
N GLY A 131 12.81 -5.33 -17.84
CA GLY A 131 12.61 -6.54 -18.62
C GLY A 131 11.63 -7.51 -17.98
N THR A 132 11.54 -8.71 -18.54
CA THR A 132 10.69 -9.79 -18.04
C THR A 132 11.50 -10.77 -17.20
N TYR A 133 11.02 -11.09 -16.00
CA TYR A 133 11.77 -11.82 -14.97
C TYR A 133 11.02 -13.04 -14.43
N ASP A 134 11.78 -14.10 -14.16
CA ASP A 134 11.36 -15.18 -13.28
C ASP A 134 11.88 -14.90 -11.86
N PHE A 135 11.03 -15.07 -10.86
CA PHE A 135 11.35 -14.98 -9.44
C PHE A 135 11.40 -16.36 -8.81
N LYS A 136 12.33 -16.54 -7.87
CA LYS A 136 12.43 -17.73 -7.02
C LYS A 136 12.75 -17.30 -5.59
N ILE A 137 12.01 -17.80 -4.61
CA ILE A 137 12.31 -17.55 -3.21
C ILE A 137 13.71 -18.09 -2.86
N VAL A 138 14.46 -17.32 -2.07
CA VAL A 138 15.77 -17.71 -1.54
C VAL A 138 15.68 -17.93 -0.04
N SER A 139 15.10 -16.98 0.69
CA SER A 139 14.88 -17.10 2.14
C SER A 139 13.77 -16.18 2.64
N GLY A 140 13.30 -16.46 3.86
CA GLY A 140 12.21 -15.70 4.50
C GLY A 140 10.85 -16.01 3.88
N SER A 141 9.85 -15.30 4.39
CA SER A 141 8.47 -15.34 3.89
C SER A 141 7.91 -13.94 3.99
N GLY A 142 7.30 -13.45 2.91
CA GLY A 142 6.69 -12.13 2.90
C GLY A 142 6.26 -11.68 1.51
N ASN A 143 6.02 -10.38 1.38
CA ASN A 143 5.38 -9.82 0.20
C ASN A 143 6.42 -9.38 -0.83
N VAL A 144 6.12 -9.65 -2.10
CA VAL A 144 6.84 -9.14 -3.27
C VAL A 144 5.84 -8.37 -4.12
N ILE A 145 6.02 -7.05 -4.20
CA ILE A 145 5.06 -6.12 -4.80
C ILE A 145 5.78 -5.27 -5.84
N ASP A 146 5.21 -5.10 -7.02
CA ASP A 146 5.61 -4.04 -7.96
C ASP A 146 4.58 -2.91 -7.85
N THR A 147 5.03 -1.68 -7.61
CA THR A 147 4.13 -0.52 -7.45
C THR A 147 3.38 -0.11 -8.72
N GLY A 148 3.85 -0.51 -9.90
CA GLY A 148 3.26 -0.08 -11.18
C GLY A 148 2.73 -1.22 -12.05
N ASP A 149 2.66 -2.45 -11.54
CA ASP A 149 2.11 -3.61 -12.24
C ASP A 149 1.31 -4.50 -11.27
N ASP A 150 0.66 -5.55 -11.76
CA ASP A 150 -0.19 -6.48 -10.99
C ASP A 150 0.60 -7.51 -10.15
N VAL A 151 1.92 -7.32 -9.98
CA VAL A 151 2.72 -8.18 -9.10
C VAL A 151 2.37 -7.87 -7.64
N ASN A 152 1.64 -8.78 -7.02
CA ASN A 152 1.35 -8.76 -5.58
C ASN A 152 1.36 -10.20 -5.05
N LEU A 153 2.52 -10.64 -4.58
CA LEU A 153 2.79 -12.03 -4.26
C LEU A 153 3.14 -12.19 -2.79
N MET A 154 2.69 -13.29 -2.19
CA MET A 154 3.20 -13.76 -0.92
C MET A 154 4.15 -14.95 -1.19
N MET A 155 5.45 -14.72 -1.06
CA MET A 155 6.50 -15.70 -1.35
C MET A 155 7.16 -16.22 -0.09
N GLY A 156 7.61 -17.48 -0.11
CA GLY A 156 8.15 -18.16 1.06
C GLY A 156 8.47 -19.63 0.79
N ASN A 157 9.19 -20.29 1.70
CA ASN A 157 9.61 -21.69 1.53
C ASN A 157 8.55 -22.72 1.94
N ASP A 158 7.58 -22.33 2.78
CA ASP A 158 6.53 -23.24 3.25
C ASP A 158 5.46 -23.48 2.18
N SER A 159 4.66 -24.53 2.36
CA SER A 159 3.62 -24.94 1.40
C SER A 159 2.50 -23.89 1.21
N SER A 160 2.37 -22.94 2.14
CA SER A 160 1.35 -21.88 2.08
C SER A 160 1.76 -20.68 1.23
N TYR A 161 3.00 -20.66 0.70
CA TYR A 161 3.57 -19.54 -0.04
C TYR A 161 4.01 -19.91 -1.44
N GLN A 162 4.08 -18.91 -2.32
CA GLN A 162 4.61 -19.07 -3.67
C GLN A 162 6.14 -19.20 -3.63
N LYS A 163 6.67 -20.28 -4.21
CA LYS A 163 8.13 -20.51 -4.27
C LYS A 163 8.77 -19.90 -5.52
N SER A 164 7.98 -19.68 -6.55
CA SER A 164 8.42 -19.10 -7.81
C SER A 164 7.28 -18.38 -8.50
N TYR A 165 7.62 -17.37 -9.29
CA TYR A 165 6.71 -16.63 -10.15
C TYR A 165 7.39 -16.40 -11.49
N LYS A 166 6.66 -16.48 -12.60
CA LYS A 166 7.25 -16.43 -13.94
C LYS A 166 6.74 -15.23 -14.70
N ASN A 167 7.61 -14.71 -15.56
CA ASN A 167 7.29 -13.64 -16.50
C ASN A 167 6.73 -12.35 -15.84
N ALA A 168 7.26 -11.95 -14.68
CA ALA A 168 6.97 -10.63 -14.13
C ALA A 168 7.55 -9.54 -15.04
N GLU A 169 6.74 -8.58 -15.45
CA GLU A 169 7.18 -7.46 -16.27
C GLU A 169 7.64 -6.31 -15.37
N LEU A 170 8.95 -6.11 -15.27
CA LEU A 170 9.52 -5.02 -14.48
C LEU A 170 9.77 -3.83 -15.40
N THR A 171 8.95 -2.80 -15.24
CA THR A 171 8.92 -1.59 -16.09
C THR A 171 9.73 -0.45 -15.47
N ASP A 172 10.49 0.28 -16.29
CA ASP A 172 11.27 1.45 -15.85
C ASP A 172 10.43 2.46 -15.07
N GLY A 173 10.95 2.94 -13.93
CA GLY A 173 10.26 3.89 -13.04
C GLY A 173 9.39 3.25 -11.96
N ASN A 174 9.06 1.96 -12.07
CA ASN A 174 8.40 1.22 -11.01
C ASN A 174 9.36 0.90 -9.85
N THR A 175 8.82 0.49 -8.71
CA THR A 175 9.59 -0.04 -7.58
C THR A 175 9.14 -1.46 -7.23
N LEU A 176 10.08 -2.40 -7.24
CA LEU A 176 9.89 -3.73 -6.71
C LEU A 176 10.21 -3.74 -5.21
N ILE A 177 9.22 -4.00 -4.37
CA ILE A 177 9.32 -3.99 -2.91
C ILE A 177 9.33 -5.43 -2.41
N LEU A 178 10.36 -5.78 -1.65
CA LEU A 178 10.51 -7.07 -0.97
C LEU A 178 10.40 -6.86 0.54
N MET A 179 9.34 -7.39 1.13
CA MET A 179 9.08 -7.31 2.57
C MET A 179 9.40 -8.65 3.21
N GLN A 180 10.33 -8.69 4.17
CA GLN A 180 10.68 -9.87 4.98
C GLN A 180 11.17 -11.12 4.21
N CYS A 181 11.46 -11.01 2.91
CA CYS A 181 11.97 -12.12 2.10
C CYS A 181 13.15 -11.72 1.22
N SER A 182 13.87 -12.71 0.72
CA SER A 182 14.85 -12.55 -0.36
C SER A 182 14.50 -13.45 -1.54
N ILE A 183 14.68 -12.95 -2.75
CA ILE A 183 14.37 -13.69 -3.98
C ILE A 183 15.56 -13.63 -4.95
N LYS A 184 15.68 -14.65 -5.78
CA LYS A 184 16.48 -14.63 -6.98
C LYS A 184 15.60 -14.18 -8.14
N VAL A 185 16.04 -13.16 -8.85
CA VAL A 185 15.43 -12.71 -10.11
C VAL A 185 16.31 -13.15 -11.27
N THR A 186 15.70 -13.59 -12.37
CA THR A 186 16.43 -13.99 -13.58
C THR A 186 15.67 -13.57 -14.84
N SER A 187 16.35 -12.87 -15.74
CA SER A 187 15.85 -12.52 -17.06
C SER A 187 16.78 -13.05 -18.14
N LYS A 188 16.21 -13.51 -19.24
CA LYS A 188 16.97 -13.92 -20.44
C LYS A 188 17.45 -12.73 -21.26
N ALA A 189 16.71 -11.62 -21.21
CA ALA A 189 16.93 -10.44 -22.03
C ALA A 189 16.40 -9.20 -21.28
N ALA A 190 17.27 -8.59 -20.46
CA ALA A 190 16.99 -7.35 -19.75
C ALA A 190 17.75 -6.18 -20.38
N ASN A 191 17.15 -4.99 -20.33
CA ASN A 191 17.75 -3.76 -20.82
C ASN A 191 18.76 -3.23 -19.78
N THR A 192 20.05 -3.45 -20.03
CA THR A 192 21.12 -3.19 -19.04
C THR A 192 21.45 -1.71 -18.81
N SER A 193 20.73 -0.78 -19.44
CA SER A 193 20.94 0.65 -19.25
C SER A 193 20.35 1.12 -17.92
N LEU A 194 21.17 1.18 -16.88
CA LEU A 194 20.78 1.68 -15.57
C LEU A 194 21.04 3.19 -15.42
N LYS A 195 20.07 3.89 -14.86
CA LYS A 195 20.18 5.28 -14.42
C LYS A 195 21.00 5.34 -13.15
N LYS A 196 21.71 6.46 -12.96
CA LYS A 196 22.37 6.73 -11.68
C LYS A 196 21.36 7.34 -10.72
N ARG A 197 21.34 6.81 -9.50
CA ARG A 197 20.67 7.44 -8.36
C ARG A 197 21.52 8.63 -7.86
N ASP A 198 20.89 9.78 -7.66
CA ASP A 198 21.50 10.83 -6.84
C ASP A 198 21.19 10.55 -5.37
N ASN A 199 22.24 10.31 -4.60
CA ASN A 199 22.16 10.10 -3.15
C ASN A 199 23.29 10.84 -2.43
N SER A 200 23.79 11.91 -3.04
CA SER A 200 25.02 12.60 -2.61
C SER A 200 24.89 13.34 -1.27
N SER A 201 23.67 13.75 -0.89
CA SER A 201 23.38 14.45 0.36
C SER A 201 23.24 13.52 1.58
N ALA A 202 23.03 12.22 1.35
CA ALA A 202 22.79 11.23 2.39
C ALA A 202 24.07 10.97 3.21
N LYS A 203 23.90 10.80 4.54
CA LYS A 203 25.03 10.56 5.45
C LYS A 203 24.71 9.41 6.39
N ALA A 204 25.69 8.54 6.60
CA ALA A 204 25.52 7.40 7.49
C ALA A 204 25.24 7.85 8.92
N ILE A 205 24.31 7.17 9.59
CA ILE A 205 23.94 7.43 10.98
C ILE A 205 23.54 6.13 11.67
N THR A 206 23.78 6.05 12.98
CA THR A 206 23.31 4.94 13.81
C THR A 206 22.26 5.45 14.78
N LEU A 207 21.10 4.79 14.78
CA LEU A 207 19.93 5.17 15.56
C LEU A 207 19.51 4.02 16.46
N SER A 208 19.13 4.36 17.69
CA SER A 208 18.53 3.43 18.67
C SER A 208 17.00 3.57 18.61
N SER A 209 16.26 2.87 19.48
CA SER A 209 14.82 3.03 19.56
C SER A 209 14.40 4.49 19.74
N GLY A 210 13.38 4.91 19.01
CA GLY A 210 12.91 6.30 18.97
C GLY A 210 12.16 6.64 17.68
N LYS A 211 11.59 7.85 17.64
CA LYS A 211 10.97 8.41 16.43
C LYS A 211 11.87 9.51 15.87
N TYR A 212 12.18 9.42 14.60
CA TYR A 212 13.11 10.30 13.89
C TYR A 212 12.47 10.83 12.61
N VAL A 213 12.73 12.09 12.29
CA VAL A 213 12.20 12.76 11.10
C VAL A 213 13.36 13.06 10.15
N ALA A 214 13.26 12.58 8.91
CA ALA A 214 14.23 12.90 7.87
C ALA A 214 14.20 14.40 7.53
N GLY A 215 15.37 15.03 7.41
CA GLY A 215 15.53 16.48 7.30
C GLY A 215 15.71 17.19 8.65
N LYS A 216 15.38 16.53 9.76
CA LYS A 216 15.59 17.04 11.12
C LYS A 216 16.64 16.24 11.88
N ASP A 217 16.45 14.93 11.98
CA ASP A 217 17.27 14.04 12.80
C ASP A 217 18.35 13.31 11.97
N PHE A 218 18.13 13.14 10.67
CA PHE A 218 19.09 12.62 9.70
C PHE A 218 18.81 13.17 8.29
N GLN A 219 19.79 13.12 7.39
CA GLN A 219 19.64 13.68 6.04
C GLN A 219 18.67 12.85 5.19
N PRO A 220 17.78 13.47 4.39
CA PRO A 220 16.99 12.76 3.39
C PRO A 220 17.88 12.02 2.39
N GLY A 221 17.38 10.91 1.83
CA GLY A 221 18.08 10.09 0.86
C GLY A 221 17.67 8.63 0.86
N TYR A 222 18.41 7.81 0.14
CA TYR A 222 18.23 6.36 0.08
C TYR A 222 19.21 5.68 1.03
N TYR A 223 18.72 4.73 1.83
CA TYR A 223 19.53 4.07 2.83
C TYR A 223 19.35 2.56 2.83
N ASP A 224 20.46 1.86 2.99
CA ASP A 224 20.48 0.51 3.48
C ASP A 224 20.35 0.57 5.01
N ILE A 225 19.30 -0.06 5.54
CA ILE A 225 19.05 -0.18 6.97
C ILE A 225 19.65 -1.51 7.42
N THR A 226 20.63 -1.46 8.31
CA THR A 226 21.31 -2.66 8.83
C THR A 226 21.14 -2.77 10.33
N LEU A 227 20.84 -3.97 10.82
CA LEU A 227 20.74 -4.24 12.25
C LEU A 227 22.11 -4.10 12.91
N VAL A 228 22.18 -3.32 13.99
CA VAL A 228 23.36 -3.24 14.86
C VAL A 228 23.18 -4.14 16.08
N SER A 229 22.03 -4.04 16.75
CA SER A 229 21.69 -4.87 17.92
C SER A 229 20.20 -4.83 18.23
N GLY A 230 19.72 -5.74 19.08
CA GLY A 230 18.32 -5.81 19.50
C GLY A 230 17.42 -6.47 18.45
N SER A 231 16.12 -6.36 18.67
CA SER A 231 15.09 -6.84 17.75
C SER A 231 13.81 -6.03 17.94
N GLY A 232 13.01 -5.92 16.88
CA GLY A 232 11.71 -5.28 16.91
C GLY A 232 11.34 -4.66 15.58
N ASN A 233 10.47 -3.66 15.60
CA ASN A 233 9.92 -3.08 14.39
C ASN A 233 10.69 -1.85 13.94
N VAL A 234 10.88 -1.73 12.63
CA VAL A 234 11.38 -0.55 11.94
C VAL A 234 10.29 -0.11 10.97
N ILE A 235 9.65 1.01 11.27
CA ILE A 235 8.40 1.42 10.63
C ILE A 235 8.58 2.82 10.04
N CYS A 236 8.11 3.01 8.81
CA CYS A 236 7.92 4.34 8.23
C CYS A 236 6.64 4.30 7.41
N LYS A 237 5.61 5.01 7.85
CA LYS A 237 4.29 4.98 7.19
C LYS A 237 4.34 5.63 5.82
N ASP A 238 5.19 6.64 5.65
CA ASP A 238 5.31 7.46 4.44
C ASP A 238 5.85 6.69 3.22
N ASN A 239 6.51 5.55 3.46
CA ASN A 239 7.00 4.63 2.41
C ASN A 239 6.54 3.19 2.65
N GLU A 240 5.54 2.99 3.50
CA GLU A 240 4.96 1.68 3.86
C GLU A 240 5.98 0.66 4.42
N LEU A 241 7.13 1.12 4.91
CA LEU A 241 8.09 0.25 5.58
C LEU A 241 7.48 -0.29 6.87
N ASN A 242 7.44 -1.61 6.98
CA ASN A 242 7.10 -2.32 8.20
C ASN A 242 7.97 -3.56 8.31
N ALA A 243 9.15 -3.37 8.89
CA ALA A 243 10.21 -4.36 8.94
C ALA A 243 10.35 -4.94 10.35
N MET A 244 10.28 -6.27 10.48
CA MET A 244 10.70 -6.95 11.70
C MET A 244 12.19 -7.23 11.59
N MET A 245 13.01 -6.45 12.30
CA MET A 245 14.47 -6.58 12.31
C MET A 245 15.00 -7.25 13.58
N GLY A 246 16.03 -8.07 13.44
CA GLY A 246 16.54 -8.90 14.53
C GLY A 246 17.54 -9.95 14.06
N SER A 247 18.21 -10.60 15.00
CA SER A 247 19.28 -11.56 14.69
C SER A 247 18.79 -12.96 14.32
N ASP A 248 17.60 -13.34 14.78
CA ASP A 248 16.97 -14.63 14.49
C ASP A 248 16.32 -14.59 13.09
N ALA A 249 16.96 -15.28 12.15
CA ALA A 249 16.54 -15.32 10.75
C ALA A 249 15.22 -16.09 10.50
N SER A 250 14.67 -16.78 11.51
CA SER A 250 13.37 -17.47 11.38
C SER A 250 12.19 -16.49 11.40
N MET A 251 12.35 -15.35 12.07
CA MET A 251 11.30 -14.34 12.25
C MET A 251 11.69 -12.96 11.72
N TYR A 252 12.98 -12.65 11.70
CA TYR A 252 13.49 -11.32 11.44
C TYR A 252 14.42 -11.28 10.22
N VAL A 253 14.59 -10.07 9.69
CA VAL A 253 15.65 -9.79 8.73
C VAL A 253 16.70 -8.85 9.34
N LYS A 254 17.94 -8.94 8.85
CA LYS A 254 19.05 -8.11 9.35
C LYS A 254 19.28 -6.86 8.54
N GLU A 255 18.67 -6.77 7.35
CA GLU A 255 18.95 -5.71 6.40
C GLU A 255 17.72 -5.43 5.52
N TYR A 256 17.47 -4.15 5.27
CA TYR A 256 16.62 -3.65 4.18
C TYR A 256 17.46 -2.78 3.24
N LYS A 257 17.33 -3.00 1.94
CA LYS A 257 18.06 -2.27 0.90
C LYS A 257 17.27 -1.07 0.38
N ASN A 258 18.00 0.00 0.05
CA ASN A 258 17.52 1.09 -0.80
C ASN A 258 16.23 1.79 -0.32
N VAL A 259 16.03 1.89 1.00
CA VAL A 259 14.83 2.53 1.57
C VAL A 259 14.94 4.04 1.39
N GLN A 260 13.97 4.66 0.72
CA GLN A 260 13.92 6.10 0.53
C GLN A 260 13.29 6.81 1.74
N PHE A 261 13.97 7.83 2.23
CA PHE A 261 13.44 8.79 3.21
C PHE A 261 13.48 10.19 2.60
N LYS A 262 12.31 10.72 2.21
CA LYS A 262 12.18 12.12 1.78
C LYS A 262 12.11 13.03 3.01
N SER A 263 12.23 14.34 2.81
CA SER A 263 11.98 15.31 3.90
C SER A 263 10.65 15.00 4.59
N ASP A 264 10.65 15.14 5.92
CA ASP A 264 9.49 14.98 6.79
C ASP A 264 8.98 13.54 6.96
N TYR A 265 9.61 12.55 6.31
CA TYR A 265 9.31 11.14 6.55
C TYR A 265 9.69 10.75 7.98
N THR A 266 8.80 10.02 8.66
CA THR A 266 8.99 9.62 10.06
C THR A 266 9.40 8.16 10.16
N LEU A 267 10.63 7.92 10.63
CA LEU A 267 11.17 6.60 10.97
C LEU A 267 10.95 6.31 12.46
N ASP A 268 10.22 5.24 12.74
CA ASP A 268 9.88 4.76 14.07
C ASP A 268 10.61 3.45 14.35
N LEU A 269 11.48 3.46 15.36
CA LEU A 269 12.29 2.33 15.78
C LEU A 269 11.80 1.82 17.12
N GLU A 270 11.17 0.65 17.12
CA GLU A 270 10.60 0.01 18.30
C GLU A 270 11.44 -1.21 18.71
N GLY A 271 12.54 -0.98 19.42
CA GLY A 271 13.42 -2.04 19.94
C GLY A 271 14.80 -2.14 19.28
N PRO A 272 14.94 -2.18 17.94
CA PRO A 272 16.23 -2.39 17.32
C PRO A 272 17.08 -1.12 17.32
N LYS A 273 18.40 -1.32 17.45
CA LYS A 273 19.41 -0.34 17.05
C LYS A 273 19.82 -0.64 15.61
N VAL A 274 19.76 0.35 14.75
CA VAL A 274 20.05 0.21 13.32
C VAL A 274 21.09 1.22 12.85
N LYS A 275 21.79 0.89 11.78
CA LYS A 275 22.64 1.81 11.03
C LYS A 275 22.01 2.06 9.67
N LEU A 276 21.74 3.32 9.38
CA LEU A 276 21.39 3.82 8.05
C LEU A 276 22.70 4.11 7.32
N THR A 277 22.95 3.42 6.21
CA THR A 277 24.11 3.66 5.34
C THR A 277 23.60 4.13 3.97
N PRO A 278 24.10 5.24 3.40
CA PRO A 278 23.67 5.69 2.08
C PRO A 278 23.78 4.56 1.05
N SER A 279 22.67 4.27 0.37
CA SER A 279 22.63 3.32 -0.73
C SER A 279 23.41 3.83 -1.93
N LYS A 280 23.87 2.88 -2.77
CA LYS A 280 24.62 3.19 -3.99
C LYS A 280 23.72 3.38 -5.19
#